data_AF-Q5P352-F1
#
_entry.id   AF-Q5P352-F1
#
_cell.length_a   1.000
_cell.length_b   1.000
_cell.length_c   1.000
_cell.angle_alpha   90.00
_cell.angle_beta   90.00
_cell.angle_gamma   90.00
#
_symmetry.space_group_name_H-M   'P 1'
#
loop_
_entity.id
_entity.type
_entity.pdbx_description
1 polymer ?
#
loop_
_entity_poly.entity_id
_entity_poly.type
_entity_poly.pdbx_seq_one_letter_code
_entity_poly.pdbx_strand_id
1 'polypeptide(L)'
;MSKETSAKDPLEFVRGMWSSMGFSLPGMVTPTLDVDELDKRIADLKAVENWLKMNLNMLQMTIQGLEMQRVAIATMQAMTQQAREATENPGQQGDNPFAAAAMWPWNLMGGTPPAADEPSPPPERKKAEPKPSAATAKSTTQPK
;
A
#
# COMPACT_ATOMS: atom_id res chain seq x y z
N MET A 1 -52.09 16.52 14.74
CA MET A 1 -51.58 17.58 13.84
C MET A 1 -50.76 18.49 14.74
N SER A 2 -49.44 18.63 14.62
CA SER A 2 -48.71 19.04 13.42
C SER A 2 -47.31 18.42 13.39
N LYS A 3 -46.95 17.88 12.22
CA LYS A 3 -45.55 17.62 11.86
C LYS A 3 -44.98 18.96 11.39
N GLU A 4 -44.45 19.74 12.31
CA GLU A 4 -43.66 20.95 11.99
C GLU A 4 -42.25 20.49 11.61
N THR A 5 -42.16 19.95 10.39
CA THR A 5 -41.05 20.01 9.45
C THR A 5 -39.68 20.39 10.05
N SER A 6 -39.00 19.37 10.59
CA SER A 6 -37.56 19.34 10.92
C SER A 6 -36.67 19.40 9.65
N ALA A 7 -37.03 20.24 8.69
CA ALA A 7 -36.32 20.42 7.42
C ALA A 7 -36.06 21.92 7.19
N LYS A 8 -35.44 22.58 8.18
CA LYS A 8 -34.76 23.85 7.91
C LYS A 8 -33.64 23.53 6.93
N ASP A 9 -33.82 24.04 5.73
CA ASP A 9 -33.15 23.68 4.51
C ASP A 9 -31.63 23.47 4.70
N PRO A 10 -31.06 22.34 4.25
CA PRO A 10 -29.61 22.16 4.22
C PRO A 10 -28.90 23.28 3.43
N LEU A 11 -29.63 23.95 2.54
CA LEU A 11 -29.19 25.15 1.81
C LEU A 11 -29.04 26.37 2.72
N GLU A 12 -29.87 26.54 3.75
CA GLU A 12 -29.73 27.62 4.74
C GLU A 12 -28.54 27.39 5.67
N PHE A 13 -28.22 26.14 6.00
CA PHE A 13 -27.00 25.80 6.74
C PHE A 13 -25.74 26.10 5.91
N VAL A 14 -25.73 25.70 4.63
CA VAL A 14 -24.63 26.01 3.70
C VAL A 14 -24.51 27.52 3.47
N ARG A 15 -25.63 28.22 3.31
CA ARG A 15 -25.69 29.69 3.21
C ARG A 15 -25.17 30.37 4.48
N GLY A 16 -25.51 29.84 5.66
CA GLY A 16 -25.01 30.31 6.95
C GLY A 16 -23.50 30.14 7.07
N MET A 17 -22.96 28.98 6.68
CA MET A 17 -21.51 28.75 6.63
C MET A 17 -20.82 29.68 5.62
N TRP A 18 -21.37 29.82 4.40
CA TRP A 18 -20.80 30.67 3.35
C TRP A 18 -20.82 32.16 3.76
N SER A 19 -21.89 32.60 4.40
CA SER A 19 -22.02 33.96 4.94
C SER A 19 -21.10 34.18 6.15
N SER A 20 -20.92 33.16 7.00
CA SER A 20 -20.01 33.22 8.17
C SER A 20 -18.54 33.22 7.77
N MET A 21 -18.19 32.74 6.57
CA MET A 21 -16.84 32.78 6.01
C MET A 21 -16.49 34.15 5.39
N GLY A 22 -17.40 35.13 5.47
CA GLY A 22 -17.13 36.53 5.10
C GLY A 22 -17.31 36.88 3.62
N PHE A 23 -17.87 35.97 2.80
CA PHE A 23 -18.11 36.20 1.37
C PHE A 23 -19.43 36.95 1.09
N SER A 24 -19.63 38.09 1.75
CA SER A 24 -20.68 39.05 1.38
C SER A 24 -20.14 39.98 0.28
N LEU A 25 -20.58 39.80 -0.97
CA LEU A 25 -20.29 40.77 -2.04
C LEU A 25 -21.60 41.44 -2.43
N PRO A 26 -21.76 42.74 -2.14
CA PRO A 26 -21.41 43.73 -3.15
C PRO A 26 -20.83 45.04 -2.58
N GLY A 27 -19.67 45.48 -3.11
CA GLY A 27 -19.23 46.88 -3.01
C GLY A 27 -17.89 47.19 -2.35
N MET A 28 -17.13 46.21 -1.83
CA MET A 28 -15.86 46.50 -1.15
C MET A 28 -14.83 45.39 -1.41
N VAL A 29 -14.07 45.54 -2.49
CA VAL A 29 -12.62 45.29 -2.57
C VAL A 29 -12.23 45.72 -3.97
N THR A 30 -11.76 46.95 -4.15
CA THR A 30 -10.82 47.17 -5.25
C THR A 30 -9.62 46.28 -4.91
N PRO A 31 -9.36 45.20 -5.66
CA PRO A 31 -8.15 44.43 -5.46
C PRO A 31 -7.03 45.43 -5.72
N THR A 32 -6.21 45.71 -4.72
CA THR A 32 -4.91 46.30 -4.98
C THR A 32 -4.22 45.29 -5.89
N LEU A 33 -4.18 45.59 -7.19
CA LEU A 33 -3.55 44.79 -8.24
C LEU A 33 -2.04 44.86 -8.10
N ASP A 34 -1.55 44.55 -6.89
CA ASP A 34 -0.14 44.39 -6.63
C ASP A 34 0.25 43.00 -7.14
N VAL A 35 1.01 42.98 -8.23
CA VAL A 35 1.47 41.75 -8.87
C VAL A 35 2.31 40.92 -7.90
N ASP A 36 3.05 41.56 -6.99
CA ASP A 36 3.85 40.86 -5.99
C ASP A 36 2.97 40.14 -4.96
N GLU A 37 1.83 40.73 -4.59
CA GLU A 37 0.84 40.06 -3.72
C GLU A 37 0.17 38.89 -4.45
N LEU A 38 -0.15 39.06 -5.73
CA LEU A 38 -0.69 37.98 -6.56
C LEU A 38 0.31 36.82 -6.67
N ASP A 39 1.59 37.09 -6.90
CA ASP A 39 2.63 36.06 -6.98
C ASP A 39 2.80 35.30 -5.66
N LYS A 40 2.74 36.01 -4.53
CA LYS A 40 2.74 35.37 -3.21
C LYS A 40 1.51 34.48 -3.00
N ARG A 41 0.31 34.96 -3.33
CA ARG A 41 -0.93 34.18 -3.24
C ARG A 41 -0.88 32.96 -4.16
N ILE A 42 -0.32 33.09 -5.37
CA ILE A 42 -0.12 31.98 -6.29
C ILE A 42 0.85 30.94 -5.68
N ALA A 43 1.97 31.38 -5.09
CA ALA A 43 2.92 30.48 -4.44
C ALA A 43 2.29 29.72 -3.27
N ASP A 44 1.56 30.41 -2.40
CA ASP A 44 0.87 29.81 -1.26
C ASP A 44 -0.19 28.79 -1.72
N LEU A 45 -1.00 29.14 -2.74
CA LEU A 45 -2.00 28.23 -3.29
C LEU A 45 -1.37 27.02 -3.98
N LYS A 46 -0.23 27.17 -4.66
CA LYS A 46 0.52 26.03 -5.21
C LYS A 46 1.09 25.11 -4.13
N ALA A 47 1.54 25.67 -3.01
CA ALA A 47 1.99 24.86 -1.89
C ALA A 47 0.82 24.04 -1.30
N VAL A 48 -0.35 24.65 -1.14
CA VAL A 48 -1.58 23.96 -0.72
C VAL A 48 -1.98 22.89 -1.74
N GLU A 49 -1.95 23.20 -3.03
CA GLU A 49 -2.24 22.24 -4.11
C GLU A 49 -1.32 21.01 -4.03
N ASN A 50 -0.02 21.21 -3.84
CA ASN A 50 0.94 20.12 -3.72
C ASN A 50 0.70 19.27 -2.46
N TRP A 51 0.33 19.90 -1.34
CA TRP A 51 -0.02 19.15 -0.12
C TRP A 51 -1.30 18.33 -0.30
N LEU A 52 -2.31 18.88 -0.98
CA LEU A 52 -3.54 18.14 -1.29
C LEU A 52 -3.28 16.97 -2.24
N LYS A 53 -2.41 17.13 -3.24
CA LYS A 53 -1.97 16.04 -4.11
C LYS A 53 -1.27 14.93 -3.31
N MET A 54 -0.44 15.28 -2.33
CA MET A 54 0.19 14.30 -1.45
C MET A 54 -0.85 13.52 -0.62
N ASN A 55 -1.85 14.21 -0.07
CA ASN A 55 -2.96 13.57 0.65
C ASN A 55 -3.76 12.61 -0.25
N LEU A 56 -4.07 13.05 -1.47
CA LEU A 56 -4.76 12.21 -2.45
C LEU A 56 -3.98 10.92 -2.74
N ASN A 57 -2.67 11.04 -2.99
CA ASN A 57 -1.81 9.89 -3.27
C ASN A 57 -1.78 8.90 -2.09
N MET A 58 -1.66 9.40 -0.85
CA MET A 58 -1.69 8.56 0.35
C MET A 58 -3.03 7.84 0.53
N LEU A 59 -4.14 8.53 0.27
CA LEU A 59 -5.48 7.95 0.34
C LEU A 59 -5.66 6.86 -0.73
N GLN A 60 -5.22 7.10 -1.96
CA GLN A 60 -5.25 6.08 -3.03
C GLN A 60 -4.43 4.84 -2.67
N MET A 61 -3.23 5.00 -2.10
CA MET A 61 -2.42 3.87 -1.62
C MET A 61 -3.13 3.10 -0.50
N THR A 62 -3.81 3.79 0.41
CA THR A 62 -4.57 3.17 1.50
C THR A 62 -5.74 2.35 0.96
N ILE A 63 -6.47 2.88 -0.03
CA ILE A 63 -7.57 2.16 -0.70
C ILE A 63 -7.04 0.89 -1.35
N GLN A 64 -5.96 0.97 -2.13
CA GLN A 64 -5.37 -0.21 -2.77
C GLN A 64 -4.93 -1.26 -1.74
N GLY A 65 -4.36 -0.83 -0.61
CA GLY A 65 -4.03 -1.72 0.49
C GLY A 65 -5.25 -2.43 1.09
N LEU A 66 -6.36 -1.72 1.27
CA LEU A 66 -7.61 -2.29 1.76
C LEU A 66 -8.29 -3.20 0.74
N GLU A 67 -8.24 -2.87 -0.55
CA GLU A 67 -8.76 -3.71 -1.63
C GLU A 67 -8.00 -5.05 -1.70
N MET A 68 -6.67 -5.02 -1.53
CA MET A 68 -5.87 -6.24 -1.44
C MET A 68 -6.23 -7.11 -0.23
N GLN A 69 -6.48 -6.48 0.94
CA GLN A 69 -6.95 -7.21 2.13
C GLN A 69 -8.35 -7.82 1.92
N ARG A 70 -9.25 -7.09 1.26
CA ARG A 70 -10.59 -7.58 0.93
C ARG A 70 -10.51 -8.82 0.02
N VAL A 71 -9.65 -8.80 -0.99
CA VAL A 71 -9.45 -9.95 -1.90
C VAL A 71 -8.92 -11.17 -1.13
N ALA A 72 -7.99 -10.98 -0.19
CA ALA A 72 -7.49 -12.07 0.65
C ALA A 72 -8.60 -12.70 1.50
N ILE A 73 -9.43 -11.89 2.17
CA ILE A 73 -10.57 -12.37 2.95
C ILE A 73 -11.59 -13.09 2.06
N ALA A 74 -11.92 -12.52 0.89
CA ALA A 74 -12.85 -13.15 -0.06
C ALA A 74 -12.33 -14.52 -0.52
N THR A 75 -11.03 -14.66 -0.72
CA THR A 75 -10.39 -15.94 -1.07
C THR A 75 -10.51 -16.95 0.07
N MET A 76 -10.25 -16.53 1.32
CA MET A 76 -10.42 -17.39 2.49
C MET A 76 -11.87 -17.84 2.68
N GLN A 77 -12.83 -16.96 2.44
CA GLN A 77 -14.26 -17.28 2.48
C GLN A 77 -14.63 -18.30 1.38
N ALA A 78 -14.14 -18.12 0.15
CA ALA A 78 -14.35 -19.07 -0.94
C ALA A 78 -13.77 -20.46 -0.62
N MET A 79 -12.56 -20.53 -0.06
CA MET A 79 -11.97 -21.81 0.37
C MET A 79 -12.77 -22.46 1.50
N THR A 80 -13.24 -21.67 2.46
CA THR A 80 -14.09 -22.18 3.56
C THR A 80 -15.40 -22.73 3.02
N GLN A 81 -16.02 -22.04 2.06
CA GLN A 81 -17.24 -22.49 1.41
C GLN A 81 -17.02 -23.78 0.61
N GLN A 82 -15.93 -23.87 -0.16
CA GLN A 82 -15.57 -25.10 -0.87
C GLN A 82 -15.30 -26.28 0.09
N ALA A 83 -14.65 -26.05 1.23
CA ALA A 83 -14.42 -27.09 2.23
C ALA A 83 -15.74 -27.60 2.85
N ARG A 84 -16.70 -26.69 3.08
CA ARG A 84 -18.05 -27.06 3.53
C ARG A 84 -18.79 -27.87 2.47
N GLU A 85 -18.78 -27.42 1.22
CA GLU A 85 -19.41 -28.15 0.10
C GLU A 85 -18.76 -29.52 -0.14
N ALA A 86 -17.44 -29.65 0.03
CA ALA A 86 -16.73 -30.93 -0.05
C ALA A 86 -17.06 -31.88 1.12
N THR A 87 -17.47 -31.34 2.27
CA THR A 87 -17.95 -32.12 3.42
C THR A 87 -19.39 -32.59 3.20
N GLU A 88 -20.21 -31.77 2.56
CA GLU A 88 -21.61 -32.07 2.24
C GLU A 88 -21.76 -32.99 1.01
N ASN A 89 -20.82 -32.94 0.05
CA ASN A 89 -20.76 -33.82 -1.12
C ASN A 89 -19.34 -34.41 -1.34
N PRO A 90 -18.93 -35.41 -0.55
CA PRO A 90 -17.59 -36.02 -0.64
C PRO A 90 -17.30 -36.77 -1.95
N GLY A 91 -18.26 -36.89 -2.88
CA GLY A 91 -18.12 -37.59 -4.15
C GLY A 91 -17.70 -36.74 -5.36
N GLN A 92 -17.52 -35.43 -5.20
CA GLN A 92 -17.28 -34.49 -6.32
C GLN A 92 -15.92 -33.78 -6.25
N GLN A 93 -14.97 -34.35 -5.52
CA GLN A 93 -13.58 -33.90 -5.48
C GLN A 93 -12.82 -34.42 -6.71
N GLY A 94 -13.10 -33.83 -7.87
CA GLY A 94 -12.32 -34.04 -9.10
C GLY A 94 -12.00 -32.69 -9.72
N ASP A 95 -10.71 -32.35 -9.76
CA ASP A 95 -10.13 -31.29 -10.60
C ASP A 95 -10.36 -29.82 -10.23
N ASN A 96 -10.24 -29.45 -8.94
CA ASN A 96 -10.08 -28.04 -8.57
C ASN A 96 -8.60 -27.65 -8.40
N PRO A 97 -7.95 -27.01 -9.39
CA PRO A 97 -6.53 -26.64 -9.33
C PRO A 97 -6.21 -25.62 -8.23
N PHE A 98 -7.24 -24.94 -7.71
CA PHE A 98 -7.10 -23.99 -6.60
C PHE A 98 -6.96 -24.68 -5.23
N ALA A 99 -7.45 -25.92 -5.08
CA ALA A 99 -7.26 -26.71 -3.86
C ALA A 99 -5.79 -27.06 -3.63
N ALA A 100 -5.05 -27.32 -4.72
CA ALA A 100 -3.60 -27.53 -4.68
C ALA A 100 -2.84 -26.25 -4.26
N ALA A 101 -3.27 -25.08 -4.72
CA ALA A 101 -2.67 -23.79 -4.34
C ALA A 101 -2.96 -23.41 -2.88
N ALA A 102 -4.13 -23.76 -2.34
CA ALA A 102 -4.50 -23.51 -0.95
C ALA A 102 -3.63 -24.28 0.07
N MET A 103 -3.03 -25.42 -0.32
CA MET A 103 -2.15 -26.22 0.54
C MET A 103 -0.67 -25.80 0.50
N TRP A 104 -0.29 -24.83 -0.34
CA TRP A 104 1.11 -24.37 -0.46
C TRP A 104 1.76 -23.95 0.88
N PRO A 105 1.11 -23.17 1.78
CA PRO A 105 1.75 -22.72 3.02
C PRO A 105 2.13 -23.88 3.95
N TRP A 106 1.30 -24.92 3.97
CA TRP A 106 1.51 -26.11 4.79
C TRP A 106 2.49 -27.08 4.13
N ASN A 107 2.48 -27.19 2.79
CA ASN A 107 3.46 -28.01 2.05
C ASN A 107 4.89 -27.47 2.18
N LEU A 108 5.05 -26.15 2.35
CA LEU A 108 6.35 -25.53 2.61
C LEU A 108 6.83 -25.73 4.07
N MET A 109 5.90 -25.79 5.03
CA MET A 109 6.20 -26.01 6.46
C MET A 109 6.36 -27.49 6.81
N GLY A 110 5.71 -28.39 6.05
CA GLY A 110 5.82 -29.84 6.13
C GLY A 110 7.01 -30.40 5.37
N GLY A 111 7.91 -29.54 4.87
CA GLY A 111 9.19 -29.93 4.32
C GLY A 111 9.96 -30.74 5.35
N THR A 112 9.85 -32.06 5.27
CA THR A 112 10.95 -32.93 5.63
C THR A 112 12.14 -32.33 4.87
N PRO A 113 13.21 -31.89 5.53
CA PRO A 113 14.41 -31.52 4.78
C PRO A 113 14.67 -32.69 3.83
N PRO A 114 14.95 -32.46 2.53
CA PRO A 114 15.44 -33.55 1.71
C PRO A 114 16.57 -34.13 2.55
N ALA A 115 16.44 -35.41 2.92
CA ALA A 115 17.51 -36.13 3.56
C ALA A 115 18.71 -35.82 2.67
N ALA A 116 19.61 -34.99 3.20
CA ALA A 116 20.82 -34.68 2.51
C ALA A 116 21.44 -36.05 2.31
N ASP A 117 21.41 -36.54 1.07
CA ASP A 117 22.28 -37.62 0.64
C ASP A 117 23.62 -37.26 1.24
N GLU A 118 24.03 -38.03 2.24
CA GLU A 118 25.33 -37.90 2.87
C GLU A 118 26.32 -37.84 1.71
N PRO A 119 27.05 -36.73 1.52
CA PRO A 119 28.05 -36.69 0.50
C PRO A 119 29.08 -37.74 0.89
N SER A 120 29.05 -38.87 0.20
CA SER A 120 30.05 -39.92 0.31
C SER A 120 31.43 -39.27 0.22
N PRO A 121 32.38 -39.65 1.09
CA PRO A 121 33.66 -38.96 1.19
C PRO A 121 34.38 -39.03 -0.17
N PRO A 122 34.89 -37.91 -0.72
CA PRO A 122 35.71 -37.96 -1.91
C PRO A 122 36.99 -38.76 -1.61
N PRO A 123 37.50 -39.58 -2.54
CA PRO A 123 38.74 -40.29 -2.32
C PRO A 123 39.88 -39.28 -2.14
N GLU A 124 40.64 -39.46 -1.05
CA GLU A 124 41.79 -38.66 -0.67
C GLU A 124 42.72 -38.40 -1.87
N ARG A 125 42.74 -37.15 -2.34
CA ARG A 125 43.88 -36.61 -3.09
C ARG A 125 44.70 -35.74 -2.16
N LYS A 126 45.82 -36.33 -1.76
CA LYS A 126 47.01 -35.78 -1.09
C LYS A 126 47.10 -34.24 -1.09
N LYS A 127 47.00 -33.71 0.14
CA LYS A 127 47.62 -32.52 0.72
C LYS A 127 48.60 -31.74 -0.21
N ALA A 128 48.24 -30.49 -0.51
CA ALA A 128 49.20 -29.42 -0.81
C ALA A 128 48.71 -28.14 -0.11
N GLU A 129 49.50 -27.69 0.87
CA GLU A 129 49.28 -26.53 1.74
C GLU A 129 49.36 -25.17 1.00
N PRO A 130 48.77 -24.10 1.57
CA PRO A 130 48.63 -22.80 0.92
C PRO A 130 49.89 -21.93 1.08
N LYS A 131 50.14 -21.03 0.12
CA LYS A 131 51.03 -19.86 0.30
C LYS A 131 50.22 -18.58 0.09
N PRO A 132 50.21 -17.64 1.05
CA PRO A 132 49.66 -16.31 0.85
C PRO A 132 50.71 -15.43 0.17
N SER A 133 50.37 -14.80 -0.97
CA SER A 133 51.19 -13.72 -1.51
C SER A 133 50.57 -12.40 -1.11
N ALA A 134 51.22 -11.74 -0.15
CA ALA A 134 51.00 -10.37 0.25
C ALA A 134 51.56 -9.38 -0.79
N ALA A 135 51.05 -8.15 -0.69
CA ALA A 135 51.58 -6.87 -1.21
C ALA A 135 51.48 -6.67 -2.74
N THR A 136 51.07 -5.51 -3.24
CA THR A 136 51.47 -4.17 -2.80
C THR A 136 50.42 -3.12 -3.16
N ALA A 137 50.18 -2.24 -2.18
CA ALA A 137 49.54 -0.94 -2.23
C ALA A 137 49.87 -0.07 -3.46
N LYS A 138 48.97 0.89 -3.75
CA LYS A 138 49.35 2.28 -4.03
C LYS A 138 48.19 3.23 -3.67
N SER A 139 48.46 4.04 -2.64
CA SER A 139 47.74 5.25 -2.27
C SER A 139 47.73 6.28 -3.40
N THR A 140 46.65 7.07 -3.50
CA THR A 140 46.61 8.47 -3.98
C THR A 140 45.22 9.01 -3.55
N THR A 141 45.08 9.63 -2.38
CA THR A 141 45.27 11.08 -2.06
C THR A 141 44.25 12.01 -2.73
N GLN A 142 43.25 12.43 -1.94
CA GLN A 142 42.66 13.78 -1.90
C GLN A 142 43.25 14.51 -0.65
N PRO A 143 43.12 15.84 -0.41
CA PRO A 143 42.29 16.86 -1.08
C PRO A 143 43.02 18.21 -1.37
N LYS A 144 42.33 19.15 -2.02
CA LYS A 144 42.38 20.60 -1.72
C LYS A 144 41.04 21.23 -2.06
#